data_AF-A0A382RXE5-F1
#
_entry.id   AF-A0A382RXE5-F1
#
_cell.length_a   1.000
_cell.length_b   1.000
_cell.length_c   1.000
_cell.angle_alpha   90.00
_cell.angle_beta   90.00
_cell.angle_gamma   90.00
#
_symmetry.space_group_name_H-M   'P 1'
#
loop_
_entity.id
_entity.type
_entity.pdbx_description
1 polymer ?
#
loop_
_entity_poly.entity_id
_entity_poly.type
_entity_poly.pdbx_seq_one_letter_code
_entity_poly.pdbx_strand_id
1 'polypeptide(L)' 'MVYLIGIFAPLLAPYDYTETNLLKTQAGPDFENWLGTDRLGRDILSRVIWGIQTTVIVTIT' A
#
# COMPACT_ATOMS: atom_id res chain seq x y z
N MET A 1 -12.24 -12.82 -0.28
CA MET A 1 -10.89 -12.54 0.30
C MET A 1 -10.43 -11.12 -0.01
N VAL A 2 -10.33 -10.72 -1.27
CA VAL A 2 -9.87 -9.36 -1.67
C VAL A 2 -10.73 -8.22 -1.08
N TYR A 3 -12.05 -8.41 -1.00
CA TYR A 3 -12.94 -7.42 -0.36
C TYR A 3 -12.62 -7.15 1.11
N LEU A 4 -12.24 -8.18 1.88
CA LEU A 4 -11.88 -8.03 3.29
C LEU A 4 -10.59 -7.22 3.42
N ILE A 5 -9.61 -7.46 2.55
CA ILE A 5 -8.35 -6.69 2.51
C ILE A 5 -8.62 -5.21 2.26
N GLY A 6 -9.54 -4.89 1.35
CA GLY A 6 -9.93 -3.50 1.08
C GLY A 6 -10.69 -2.84 2.23
N ILE A 7 -11.64 -3.55 2.86
CA ILE A 7 -12.40 -3.02 3.99
C ILE A 7 -11.49 -2.76 5.21
N PHE A 8 -10.55 -3.66 5.47
CA PHE A 8 -9.58 -3.57 6.57
C PHE A 8 -8.24 -2.98 6.14
N ALA A 9 -8.17 -2.28 5.01
CA ALA A 9 -6.94 -1.65 4.51
C ALA A 9 -6.21 -0.78 5.55
N PRO A 10 -6.87 0.13 6.31
CA PRO A 10 -6.17 0.95 7.31
C PRO A 10 -5.60 0.15 8.50
N LEU A 11 -6.01 -1.11 8.69
CA LEU A 11 -5.45 -2.00 9.73
C LEU A 11 -4.37 -2.94 9.17
N LEU A 12 -4.44 -3.25 7.88
CA LEU A 12 -3.55 -4.22 7.21
C LEU A 12 -2.36 -3.56 6.50
N ALA A 13 -2.50 -2.31 6.04
CA ALA A 13 -1.43 -1.59 5.39
C ALA A 13 -0.37 -1.16 6.43
N PRO A 14 0.92 -1.49 6.22
CA PRO A 14 2.00 -1.05 7.11
C PRO A 14 2.16 0.48 7.17
N TYR A 15 1.88 1.17 6.05
CA TYR A 15 2.05 2.61 5.90
C TYR A 15 0.78 3.29 5.37
N ASP A 16 0.65 4.59 5.65
CA ASP A 16 -0.44 5.41 5.12
C ASP A 16 -0.31 5.57 3.60
N TYR A 17 -1.44 5.71 2.88
CA TYR A 17 -1.43 5.90 1.43
C TYR A 17 -0.65 7.15 0.98
N THR A 18 -0.61 8.18 1.83
CA THR A 18 0.08 9.45 1.57
C THR A 18 1.55 9.43 1.98
N GLU A 19 1.99 8.40 2.70
CA GLU A 19 3.34 8.31 3.24
C GLU A 19 4.36 8.07 2.13
N THR A 20 5.44 8.86 2.15
CA THR A 20 6.44 8.89 1.08
C THR A 20 7.82 9.08 1.68
N ASN A 21 8.77 8.19 1.36
CA ASN A 21 10.13 8.25 1.84
C ASN A 21 11.13 8.47 0.69
N LEU A 22 11.48 9.73 0.43
CA LEU A 22 12.40 10.11 -0.65
C LEU A 22 13.82 9.55 -0.48
N LEU A 23 14.21 9.14 0.74
CA LEU A 23 15.51 8.51 0.99
C LEU A 23 15.54 7.05 0.54
N LYS A 24 14.39 6.40 0.47
CA LYS A 24 14.21 5.02 -0.01
C LYS A 24 13.44 5.04 -1.32
N THR A 25 14.03 5.59 -2.38
CA THR A 25 13.42 5.57 -3.73
C THR A 25 13.95 4.38 -4.52
N GLN A 26 13.05 3.65 -5.17
CA GLN A 26 13.38 2.41 -5.91
C GLN A 26 14.19 1.40 -5.08
N ALA A 27 14.01 1.42 -3.76
CA ALA A 27 14.64 0.46 -2.88
C ALA A 27 13.99 -0.92 -3.08
N GLY A 28 14.82 -1.96 -3.11
CA GLY A 28 14.35 -3.34 -3.17
C GLY A 28 13.60 -3.77 -1.90
N PRO A 29 13.10 -5.03 -1.87
CA PRO A 29 12.43 -5.59 -0.70
C PRO A 29 13.33 -5.59 0.54
N ASP A 30 12.79 -5.15 1.68
CA ASP A 30 13.46 -5.16 2.99
C ASP A 30 12.42 -5.41 4.10
N PHE A 31 12.86 -5.60 5.35
CA PHE A 31 11.98 -5.86 6.49
C PHE A 31 11.00 -4.72 6.77
N GLU A 32 11.36 -3.48 6.44
CA GLU A 32 10.47 -2.32 6.51
C GLU A 32 9.51 -2.27 5.31
N ASN A 33 9.99 -2.53 4.10
CA ASN A 33 9.21 -2.48 2.87
C ASN A 33 9.22 -3.85 2.19
N TRP A 34 8.27 -4.72 2.54
CA TRP A 34 8.28 -6.13 2.11
C TRP A 34 8.26 -6.34 0.60
N LEU A 35 7.69 -5.39 -0.15
CA LEU A 35 7.69 -5.38 -1.62
C LEU A 35 8.61 -4.30 -2.21
N GLY A 36 9.37 -3.61 -1.38
CA GLY A 36 10.19 -2.48 -1.75
C GLY A 36 9.37 -1.20 -1.95
N THR A 37 10.02 -0.21 -2.55
CA THR A 37 9.47 1.13 -2.74
C THR A 37 9.46 1.53 -4.20
N ASP A 38 8.53 2.40 -4.58
CA ASP A 38 8.44 2.92 -5.94
C ASP A 38 9.41 4.08 -6.20
N ARG A 39 9.32 4.71 -7.38
CA ARG A 39 10.15 5.85 -7.78
C ARG A 39 10.02 7.08 -6.89
N LEU A 40 8.91 7.21 -6.19
CA LEU A 40 8.67 8.30 -5.24
C LEU A 40 9.03 7.87 -3.81
N GLY A 41 9.43 6.62 -3.60
CA GLY A 41 9.79 6.09 -2.29
C GLY A 41 8.59 5.70 -1.45
N ARG A 42 7.48 5.35 -2.10
CA ARG A 42 6.26 4.86 -1.43
C ARG A 42 6.29 3.35 -1.35
N ASP A 43 5.84 2.80 -0.23
CA ASP A 43 5.78 1.36 0.00
C ASP A 43 4.80 0.66 -0.97
N ILE A 44 5.30 -0.29 -1.76
CA ILE A 44 4.50 -0.94 -2.81
C ILE A 44 3.36 -1.78 -2.22
N LEU A 45 3.61 -2.47 -1.10
CA LEU A 45 2.61 -3.33 -0.46
C LEU A 45 1.41 -2.50 0.03
N SER A 46 1.69 -1.41 0.73
CA SER A 46 0.67 -0.48 1.21
C SER A 46 -0.14 0.07 0.03
N ARG A 47 0.51 0.45 -1.08
CA ARG A 47 -0.21 0.94 -2.27
C ARG A 47 -1.13 -0.10 -2.89
N VAL A 48 -0.76 -1.39 -2.87
CA VAL A 48 -1.63 -2.47 -3.34
C VAL A 48 -2.85 -2.61 -2.43
N ILE A 49 -2.67 -2.61 -1.11
CA ILE A 49 -3.75 -2.75 -0.13
C ILE A 49 -4.75 -1.58 -0.23
N TRP A 50 -4.24 -0.35 -0.27
CA TRP A 50 -5.07 0.86 -0.46
C TRP A 50 -5.73 0.90 -1.85
N GLY A 51 -5.07 0.38 -2.87
CA GLY A 51 -5.65 0.20 -4.21
C GLY A 51 -6.86 -0.74 -4.20
N ILE A 52 -6.75 -1.85 -3.46
CA ILE A 52 -7.85 -2.79 -3.25
C ILE A 52 -9.02 -2.09 -2.55
N GLN A 53 -8.78 -1.29 -1.50
CA GLN A 53 -9.85 -0.52 -0.85
C GLN A 53 -10.60 0.39 -1.82
N THR A 54 -9.86 1.11 -2.66
CA THR A 54 -10.46 1.97 -3.68
C THR A 54 -11.36 1.17 -4.63
N THR A 55 -10.90 0.01 -5.11
CA THR A 55 -11.71 -0.88 -5.95
C THR A 55 -12.98 -1.35 -5.23
N VAL A 56 -12.88 -1.69 -3.95
CA VAL A 56 -14.03 -2.12 -3.14
C VAL A 56 -15.04 -0.99 -2.98
N ILE A 57 -14.60 0.24 -2.68
CA ILE A 57 -15.48 1.42 -2.55
C ILE A 57 -16.23 1.68 -3.86
N VAL A 58 -15.51 1.69 -4.99
CA VAL A 58 -16.11 1.92 -6.32
C VAL A 58 -17.06 0.80 -6.73
N THR A 59 -16.82 -0.44 -6.31
CA THR A 59 -17.69 -1.57 -6.65
C THR A 59 -18.99 -1.57 -5.85
N ILE A 60 -18.97 -1.03 -4.62
CA ILE A 60 -20.12 -1.02 -3.72
C ILE A 60 -20.98 0.25 -3.88
N THR A 61 -20.40 1.34 -4.38
CA THR A 61 -21.11 2.59 -4.67
C THR A 61 -21.78 2.53 -6.03
#